data_AF-A0A1F6T9S7-F1
#
_entry.id   AF-A0A1F6T9S7-F1
#
_cell.length_a   1.000
_cell.length_b   1.000
_cell.length_c   1.000
_cell.angle_alpha   90.00
_cell.angle_beta   90.00
_cell.angle_gamma   90.00
#
_symmetry.space_group_name_H-M   'P 1'
#
loop_
_entity.id
_entity.type
_entity.pdbx_description
1 polymer ?
#
loop_
_entity_poly.entity_id
_entity_poly.type
_entity_poly.pdbx_seq_one_letter_code
_entity_poly.pdbx_strand_id
1 'polypeptide(L)' 'MTAETAETKTFRLSHRLSVELSVSRIGLSAEWSPDLPVNGLTPGELRRYREARREMLERLAQKLGGAVIVVEG' A
#
# COMPACT_ATOMS: atom_id res chain seq x y z
N MET A 1 -13.21 3.77 -27.20
CA MET A 1 -12.73 2.90 -26.11
C MET A 1 -11.55 3.60 -25.46
N THR A 2 -11.78 4.38 -24.41
CA THR A 2 -10.71 5.07 -23.69
C THR A 2 -10.09 4.09 -22.71
N ALA A 3 -8.81 3.76 -22.91
CA ALA A 3 -8.05 2.93 -21.98
C ALA A 3 -8.17 3.50 -20.56
N GLU A 4 -8.74 2.72 -19.65
CA GLU A 4 -8.66 2.98 -18.21
C GLU A 4 -7.18 3.02 -17.83
N THR A 5 -6.62 4.22 -17.76
CA THR A 5 -5.21 4.38 -17.40
C THR A 5 -5.17 4.38 -15.88
N ALA A 6 -5.07 3.20 -15.29
CA ALA A 6 -4.64 3.09 -13.89
C ALA A 6 -3.21 3.63 -13.83
N GLU A 7 -2.97 4.68 -13.04
CA GLU A 7 -1.64 5.20 -12.84
C GLU A 7 -0.97 4.35 -11.76
N THR A 8 -0.04 3.49 -12.20
CA THR A 8 0.73 2.63 -11.31
C THR A 8 2.08 3.27 -11.02
N LYS A 9 2.41 3.38 -9.72
CA LYS A 9 3.71 3.86 -9.23
C LYS A 9 4.27 2.91 -8.19
N THR A 10 5.48 2.43 -8.45
CA THR A 10 6.23 1.63 -7.49
C THR A 10 7.10 2.52 -6.61
N PHE A 11 6.93 2.40 -5.31
CA PHE A 11 7.73 3.08 -4.29
C PHE A 11 8.61 2.08 -3.58
N ARG A 12 9.92 2.30 -3.61
CA ARG A 12 10.87 1.50 -2.85
C ARG A 12 11.06 2.12 -1.47
N LEU A 13 10.57 1.43 -0.45
CA LEU A 13 10.65 1.88 0.95
C LEU A 13 11.94 1.40 1.63
N SER A 14 12.46 0.25 1.21
CA SER A 14 13.78 -0.22 1.60
C SER A 14 14.39 -1.13 0.52
N HIS A 15 15.61 -1.61 0.75
CA HIS A 15 16.26 -2.59 -0.12
C HIS A 15 15.46 -3.90 -0.26
N ARG A 16 14.59 -4.21 0.73
CA ARG A 16 13.75 -5.42 0.79
C ARG A 16 12.24 -5.15 0.72
N LEU A 17 11.81 -3.89 0.66
CA LEU A 17 10.41 -3.53 0.73
C LEU A 17 10.07 -2.54 -0.37
N SER A 18 9.12 -2.92 -1.21
CA SER A 18 8.49 -2.06 -2.20
C SER A 18 6.98 -2.12 -2.06
N VAL A 19 6.32 -1.01 -2.37
CA VAL A 19 4.87 -0.94 -2.51
C VAL A 19 4.55 -0.45 -3.91
N GLU A 20 3.63 -1.11 -4.57
CA GLU A 20 3.05 -0.67 -5.83
C GLU A 20 1.68 -0.05 -5.54
N LEU A 21 1.54 1.24 -5.87
CA LEU A 21 0.28 1.96 -5.75
C LEU A 21 -0.33 2.08 -7.13
N SER A 22 -1.55 1.61 -7.30
CA SER A 22 -2.32 1.79 -8.52
C SER A 22 -3.55 2.65 -8.22
N VAL A 23 -3.64 3.79 -8.90
CA VAL A 23 -4.77 4.72 -8.75
C VAL A 23 -5.65 4.64 -9.99
N SER A 24 -6.93 4.35 -9.79
CA SER A 24 -7.94 4.26 -10.84
C SER A 24 -9.15 5.12 -10.48
N ARG A 25 -10.11 5.27 -11.39
CA ARG A 25 -11.40 5.91 -11.07
C ARG A 25 -12.21 5.16 -10.01
N ILE A 26 -11.93 3.87 -9.83
CA ILE A 26 -12.66 2.97 -8.94
C ILE A 26 -12.08 3.00 -7.52
N GLY A 27 -10.85 3.49 -7.36
CA GLY A 27 -10.17 3.59 -6.07
C GLY A 27 -8.66 3.49 -6.16
N LEU A 28 -8.01 3.43 -5.00
CA LEU A 28 -6.59 3.17 -4.84
C LEU A 28 -6.39 1.72 -4.36
N SER A 29 -5.52 0.99 -5.04
CA SER A 29 -4.97 -0.29 -4.56
C SER A 29 -3.49 -0.13 -4.21
N ALA A 30 -3.04 -0.91 -3.23
CA ALA A 30 -1.66 -0.91 -2.76
C ALA A 30 -1.18 -2.35 -2.54
N GLU A 31 -0.27 -2.81 -3.39
CA GLU A 31 0.34 -4.14 -3.31
C GLU A 31 1.74 -4.04 -2.71
N TRP A 32 2.06 -4.91 -1.76
CA TRP A 32 3.31 -4.85 -1.02
C TRP A 32 4.17 -6.07 -1.34
N SER A 33 5.46 -5.83 -1.60
CA SER A 33 6.42 -6.89 -1.88
C SER A 33 7.64 -6.75 -0.98
N PRO A 34 7.87 -7.71 -0.05
CA PRO A 34 6.97 -8.78 0.35
C PRO A 34 5.74 -8.21 1.11
N ASP A 35 4.62 -8.94 1.08
CA ASP A 35 3.36 -8.48 1.68
C ASP A 35 3.48 -8.24 3.19
N LEU A 36 4.31 -9.07 3.82
CA LEU A 36 4.80 -8.87 5.17
C LEU A 36 6.31 -9.09 5.19
N PRO A 37 7.07 -8.22 5.86
CA PRO A 37 8.45 -8.52 6.25
C PRO A 37 8.43 -9.58 7.37
N VAL A 38 8.00 -10.81 7.07
CA VAL A 38 7.91 -11.92 8.03
C VAL A 38 9.28 -12.48 8.43
N ASN A 39 10.29 -12.30 7.60
CA ASN A 39 11.63 -12.82 7.87
C ASN A 39 12.43 -11.82 8.71
N GLY A 40 12.36 -11.96 10.04
CA GLY A 40 13.26 -11.30 10.99
C GLY A 40 12.65 -10.20 11.85
N LEU A 41 11.34 -9.99 11.83
CA LEU A 41 10.66 -9.07 12.75
C LEU A 41 10.14 -9.79 13.99
N THR A 42 10.37 -9.19 15.15
CA THR A 42 9.69 -9.56 16.39
C THR A 42 8.18 -9.26 16.29
N PRO A 43 7.33 -9.88 17.12
CA PRO A 43 5.89 -9.59 17.13
C PRO A 43 5.56 -8.10 17.34
N GLY A 44 6.37 -7.39 18.14
CA GLY A 44 6.22 -5.96 18.37
C GLY A 44 6.56 -5.12 17.14
N GLU A 45 7.60 -5.49 16.39
CA GLU A 45 7.96 -4.82 15.14
C GLU A 45 6.95 -5.11 14.03
N LEU A 46 6.43 -6.34 13.95
CA LEU A 46 5.36 -6.69 13.02
C LEU A 46 4.10 -5.86 13.29
N ARG A 47 3.75 -5.66 14.56
CA ARG A 47 2.62 -4.81 14.95
C ARG A 47 2.84 -3.35 14.53
N ARG A 48 4.01 -2.78 14.83
CA ARG A 48 4.36 -1.41 14.42
C ARG A 48 4.37 -1.24 12.91
N TYR A 49 4.84 -2.25 12.18
CA TYR A 49 4.81 -2.26 10.71
C TYR A 49 3.36 -2.21 10.19
N ARG A 50 2.46 -3.04 10.73
CA ARG A 50 1.04 -3.03 10.35
C ARG A 50 0.36 -1.71 10.69
N GLU A 51 0.64 -1.14 11.86
CA GLU A 51 0.12 0.17 12.27
C GLU A 51 0.59 1.28 11.31
N ALA A 52 1.89 1.31 10.97
CA ALA A 52 2.44 2.27 10.00
C ALA A 52 1.87 2.09 8.58
N ARG A 53 1.69 0.83 8.12
CA ARG A 53 1.06 0.52 6.83
C ARG A 53 -0.36 1.06 6.78
N ARG A 54 -1.15 0.86 7.84
CA ARG A 54 -2.52 1.39 7.95
C ARG A 54 -2.55 2.91 7.90
N GLU A 55 -1.72 3.58 8.71
CA GLU A 55 -1.67 5.04 8.78
C GLU A 55 -1.28 5.66 7.42
N MET A 56 -0.34 5.06 6.70
CA MET A 56 0.04 5.49 5.36
C MET A 56 -1.15 5.42 4.39
N LEU A 57 -1.91 4.31 4.41
CA LEU A 57 -3.05 4.10 3.53
C LEU A 57 -4.19 5.07 3.85
N GLU A 58 -4.46 5.32 5.13
CA GLU A 58 -5.43 6.34 5.58
C GLU A 58 -5.05 7.75 5.09
N ARG A 59 -3.77 8.12 5.21
CA ARG A 59 -3.27 9.42 4.72
C ARG A 59 -3.35 9.53 3.19
N LEU A 60 -3.10 8.45 2.46
CA LEU A 60 -3.26 8.41 1.01
C LEU A 60 -4.73 8.53 0.61
N ALA A 61 -5.64 7.89 1.35
CA ALA A 61 -7.08 8.03 1.15
C ALA A 61 -7.54 9.47 1.25
N GLN A 62 -7.12 10.14 2.33
CA GLN A 62 -7.45 11.55 2.57
C GLN A 62 -6.92 12.46 1.45
N LYS A 63 -5.70 12.22 0.96
CA LYS A 63 -5.11 13.03 -0.13
C LYS A 63 -5.78 12.83 -1.47
N LEU A 64 -6.30 11.63 -1.75
CA LEU A 64 -6.94 11.30 -3.03
C LEU A 64 -8.45 11.55 -3.04
N GLY A 65 -9.04 11.92 -1.90
CA GLY A 65 -10.47 12.24 -1.79
C GLY A 65 -11.41 11.04 -2.00
N GLY A 66 -10.88 9.81 -1.94
CA GLY A 66 -11.62 8.58 -2.22
C GLY A 66 -11.60 7.60 -1.06
N ALA A 67 -12.63 6.75 -0.99
CA ALA A 67 -12.67 5.61 -0.07
C ALA A 67 -11.56 4.62 -0.45
N VAL A 68 -10.54 4.47 0.41
CA VAL A 68 -9.50 3.46 0.22
C VAL A 68 -10.00 2.14 0.77
N ILE A 69 -10.14 1.16 -0.11
CA ILE A 69 -10.41 -0.22 0.27
C ILE A 69 -9.06 -0.89 0.46
N VAL A 70 -8.68 -1.12 1.72
CA VAL A 70 -7.50 -1.93 2.04
C VAL A 70 -7.90 -3.40 1.95
N VAL A 71 -7.45 -4.09 0.91
CA VAL A 71 -7.56 -5.54 0.82
C VAL A 71 -6.30 -6.13 1.44
N GLU A 72 -6.40 -6.65 2.65
CA GLU A 72 -5.34 -7.49 3.23
C GLU A 72 -5.56 -8.92 2.72
N GLY A 73 -4.57 -9.46 1.99
CA GLY A 73 -4.52 -10.86 1.55
C GLY A 73 -3.92 -11.80 2.59
#